data_AF-A0A7C1DQ89-F1
#
_entry.id   AF-A0A7C1DQ89-F1
#
_cell.length_a   1.000
_cell.length_b   1.000
_cell.length_c   1.000
_cell.angle_alpha   90.00
_cell.angle_beta   90.00
_cell.angle_gamma   90.00
#
_symmetry.space_group_name_H-M   'P 1'
#
loop_
_entity.id
_entity.type
_entity.pdbx_description
1 polymer ?
#
loop_
_entity_poly.entity_id
_entity_poly.type
_entity_poly.pdbx_seq_one_letter_code
_entity_poly.pdbx_strand_id
1 'polypeptide(L)'
;MPEEFKAGCARPTGGPVGEPDEKAEEKPIESTKKEMKSMVMIGRKAPDFEAPAYLNGKFVNVKLSEYLGKWVVLCFYPGDFTFV
;
A
#
# COMPACT_ATOMS: atom_id res chain seq x y z
N MET A 1 -12.72 -11.06 -1.13
CA MET A 1 -12.75 -11.01 -2.61
C MET A 1 -12.68 -9.53 -2.89
N PRO A 2 -11.67 -9.08 -3.64
CA PRO A 2 -11.36 -7.66 -3.73
C PRO A 2 -12.49 -6.90 -4.40
N GLU A 3 -12.76 -5.68 -3.92
CA GLU A 3 -13.91 -4.89 -4.34
C GLU A 3 -13.66 -4.27 -5.72
N GLU A 4 -14.59 -4.46 -6.66
CA GLU A 4 -14.49 -3.88 -8.01
C GLU A 4 -14.84 -2.38 -7.98
N PHE A 5 -14.07 -1.55 -8.69
CA PHE A 5 -14.38 -0.12 -8.83
C PHE A 5 -14.27 0.35 -10.29
N LYS A 6 -15.02 1.41 -10.61
CA LYS A 6 -14.99 2.03 -11.94
C LYS A 6 -13.81 3.00 -12.03
N ALA A 7 -12.77 2.63 -12.77
CA ALA A 7 -11.64 3.52 -13.04
C ALA A 7 -12.11 4.78 -13.79
N GLY A 8 -11.66 5.96 -13.33
CA GLY A 8 -11.87 7.26 -13.96
C GLY A 8 -10.54 7.97 -14.21
N CYS A 9 -10.58 9.27 -14.50
CA CYS A 9 -9.37 10.08 -14.72
C CYS A 9 -8.56 10.34 -13.43
N ALA A 10 -9.16 10.12 -12.26
CA ALA A 10 -8.47 10.25 -10.98
C ALA A 10 -7.52 9.07 -10.76
N ARG A 11 -6.31 9.36 -10.28
CA ARG A 11 -5.37 8.31 -9.86
C ARG A 11 -5.98 7.57 -8.67
N PRO A 12 -6.10 6.23 -8.73
CA PRO A 12 -6.50 5.48 -7.57
C PRO A 12 -5.34 5.50 -6.57
N THR A 13 -5.60 5.99 -5.36
CA THR A 13 -4.59 6.12 -4.30
C THR A 13 -4.69 4.92 -3.37
N GLY A 14 -3.58 4.23 -3.13
CA GLY A 14 -3.45 3.21 -2.10
C GLY A 14 -2.68 3.74 -0.88
N GLY A 15 -2.76 3.03 0.24
CA GLY A 15 -2.09 3.41 1.48
C GLY A 15 -2.14 2.35 2.58
N PRO A 16 -1.40 2.57 3.69
CA PRO A 16 -1.48 1.72 4.86
C PRO A 16 -2.87 1.79 5.50
N VAL A 17 -3.39 0.64 5.96
CA VAL A 17 -4.72 0.56 6.58
C VAL A 17 -4.59 0.95 8.05
N GLY A 18 -5.06 2.15 8.40
CA GLY A 18 -5.14 2.62 9.78
C GLY A 18 -4.30 3.85 10.13
N GLU A 19 -3.60 4.46 9.17
CA GLU A 19 -3.10 5.82 9.32
C GLU A 19 -4.18 6.79 8.82
N PRO A 20 -4.78 7.64 9.67
CA PRO A 20 -5.52 8.79 9.17
C PRO A 20 -4.54 9.69 8.43
N ASP A 21 -4.92 10.19 7.24
CA ASP A 21 -4.21 11.26 6.56
C ASP A 21 -4.00 12.43 7.55
N GLU A 22 -2.79 12.55 8.09
CA GLU A 22 -2.39 13.73 8.85
C GLU A 22 -2.37 14.91 7.88
N LYS A 23 -3.50 15.61 7.90
CA LYS A 23 -3.76 16.93 7.34
C LYS A 23 -2.50 17.80 7.42
N ALA A 24 -2.10 18.35 6.28
CA ALA A 24 -1.06 19.36 6.17
C ALA A 24 -1.32 20.53 7.14
N GLU A 25 -0.52 20.62 8.19
CA GLU A 25 -0.25 21.86 8.91
C GLU A 25 1.27 22.01 9.06
N GLU A 26 1.81 23.04 8.41
CA GLU A 26 3.21 23.43 8.50
C GLU A 26 3.53 23.95 9.92
N LYS A 27 4.50 23.33 10.60
CA LYS A 27 5.24 23.94 11.72
C LYS A 27 6.75 23.62 11.62
N PRO A 28 7.63 24.52 12.13
CA PRO A 28 9.02 24.63 11.69
C PRO A 28 9.89 23.45 12.09
N ILE A 29 10.86 23.19 11.22
CA ILE A 29 11.84 22.11 11.25
C ILE A 29 12.66 22.15 12.56
N GLU A 30 12.45 21.16 13.43
CA GLU A 30 13.44 20.78 14.44
C GLU A 30 13.95 19.37 14.08
N SER A 31 15.22 19.33 13.68
CA SER A 31 15.94 18.15 13.22
C SER A 31 16.14 17.14 14.34
N THR A 32 15.11 16.34 14.60
CA THR A 32 15.28 15.08 15.33
C THR A 32 15.54 14.00 14.30
N LYS A 33 16.70 13.32 14.37
CA LYS A 33 16.95 12.08 13.64
C LYS A 33 15.80 11.12 13.93
N LYS A 34 14.79 11.08 13.05
CA LYS A 34 13.75 10.06 13.08
C LYS A 34 14.46 8.79 12.64
N GLU A 35 14.86 7.97 13.61
CA GLU A 35 15.32 6.62 13.34
C GLU A 35 14.27 5.98 12.42
N MET A 36 14.72 5.50 11.24
CA MET A 36 13.88 4.70 10.35
C MET A 36 13.54 3.41 11.11
N LYS A 37 12.50 3.45 11.93
CA LYS A 37 11.91 2.25 12.50
C LYS A 37 11.48 1.40 11.31
N SER A 38 12.12 0.26 11.12
CA SER A 38 11.79 -0.64 10.00
C SER A 38 10.32 -1.05 10.12
N MET A 39 9.52 -0.64 9.13
CA MET A 39 8.09 -0.98 9.10
C MET A 39 7.85 -2.48 8.93
N VAL A 40 8.84 -3.21 8.38
CA VAL A 40 8.78 -4.65 8.13
C VAL A 40 9.72 -5.38 9.08
N MET A 41 9.17 -6.32 9.86
CA MET A 41 9.92 -7.14 10.80
C MET A 41 9.55 -8.62 10.63
N ILE A 42 10.57 -9.49 10.58
CA ILE A 42 10.39 -10.94 10.47
C ILE A 42 9.68 -11.47 11.73
N GLY A 43 8.72 -12.38 11.55
CA GLY A 43 7.94 -12.99 12.64
C GLY A 43 6.90 -12.06 13.27
N ARG A 44 6.77 -10.81 12.79
CA ARG A 44 5.66 -9.92 13.15
C ARG A 44 4.58 -9.96 12.06
N LYS A 45 3.37 -9.52 12.41
CA LYS A 45 2.29 -9.35 11.45
C LYS A 45 2.74 -8.34 10.38
N ALA A 46 2.57 -8.68 9.11
CA ALA A 46 2.85 -7.76 8.01
C ALA A 46 1.96 -6.50 8.13
N PRO A 47 2.49 -5.31 7.83
CA PRO A 47 1.69 -4.08 7.78
C PRO A 47 0.52 -4.25 6.80
N ASP A 48 -0.69 -3.93 7.24
CA ASP A 48 -1.87 -3.99 6.38
C ASP A 48 -1.87 -2.78 5.44
N PHE A 49 -2.20 -3.01 4.18
CA PHE A 49 -2.26 -1.98 3.16
C PHE A 49 -3.44 -2.25 2.23
N GLU A 50 -3.87 -1.20 1.58
CA GLU A 50 -4.93 -1.20 0.59
C GLU A 50 -4.41 -0.53 -0.68
N ALA A 51 -4.56 -1.21 -1.81
CA ALA A 51 -4.04 -0.70 -3.07
C ALA A 51 -4.94 -1.09 -4.25
N PRO A 52 -5.08 -0.19 -5.24
CA PRO A 52 -5.73 -0.53 -6.49
C PRO A 52 -4.87 -1.53 -7.27
N ALA A 53 -5.53 -2.53 -7.85
CA ALA A 53 -4.91 -3.54 -8.68
C ALA A 53 -5.76 -3.83 -9.92
N TYR A 54 -5.14 -4.49 -10.90
CA TYR A 54 -5.82 -5.02 -12.06
C TYR A 54 -5.88 -6.54 -11.97
N LEU A 55 -7.09 -7.09 -11.92
CA LEU A 55 -7.32 -8.52 -11.77
C LEU A 55 -8.39 -8.98 -12.78
N ASN A 56 -8.08 -10.01 -13.58
CA ASN A 56 -9.01 -10.63 -14.53
C ASN A 56 -9.77 -9.64 -15.43
N GLY A 57 -9.08 -8.62 -15.95
CA GLY A 57 -9.70 -7.64 -16.85
C GLY A 57 -10.34 -6.43 -16.14
N LYS A 58 -10.32 -6.39 -14.81
CA LYS A 58 -11.05 -5.41 -14.00
C LYS A 58 -10.15 -4.67 -13.02
N PHE A 59 -10.55 -3.45 -12.68
CA PHE A 59 -9.94 -2.69 -11.60
C PHE A 59 -10.59 -3.07 -10.27
N VAL A 60 -9.76 -3.48 -9.32
CA VAL A 60 -10.19 -3.91 -7.99
C VAL A 60 -9.36 -3.22 -6.92
N ASN A 61 -9.93 -3.04 -5.74
CA ASN A 61 -9.19 -2.59 -4.58
C ASN A 61 -8.83 -3.80 -3.73
N VAL A 62 -7.54 -3.96 -3.45
CA VAL A 62 -6.99 -5.14 -2.78
C VAL A 62 -6.46 -4.74 -1.41
N LYS A 63 -6.93 -5.44 -0.38
CA LYS A 63 -6.45 -5.28 0.99
C LYS A 63 -5.70 -6.51 1.46
N LEU A 64 -4.55 -6.35 2.12
CA LEU A 64 -3.76 -7.50 2.59
C LEU A 64 -4.53 -8.36 3.60
N SER A 65 -5.36 -7.74 4.44
CA SER A 65 -6.22 -8.44 5.41
C SER A 65 -7.25 -9.39 4.78
N GLU A 66 -7.60 -9.26 3.50
CA GLU A 66 -8.50 -10.21 2.82
C GLU A 66 -7.88 -11.59 2.59
N TYR A 67 -6.55 -11.71 2.68
CA TYR A 67 -5.83 -12.95 2.41
C TYR A 67 -5.42 -13.70 3.68
N LEU A 68 -5.90 -13.28 4.86
CA LEU A 68 -5.64 -13.99 6.11
C LEU A 68 -6.10 -15.46 6.01
N GLY A 69 -5.26 -16.36 6.52
CA GLY A 69 -5.47 -17.81 6.43
C GLY A 69 -4.93 -18.46 5.16
N LYS A 70 -4.36 -17.68 4.22
CA LYS A 70 -3.65 -18.18 3.04
C LYS A 70 -2.19 -17.75 3.08
N TRP A 71 -1.32 -18.52 2.45
CA TRP A 71 0.05 -18.07 2.17
C TRP A 71 0.02 -17.04 1.04
N VAL A 72 0.69 -15.92 1.26
CA VAL A 72 0.77 -14.80 0.31
C VAL A 72 2.23 -14.51 0.02
N VAL A 73 2.56 -14.35 -1.25
CA VAL A 73 3.86 -13.86 -1.71
C VAL A 73 3.64 -12.46 -2.28
N LEU A 74 4.29 -11.46 -1.70
CA LEU A 74 4.26 -10.08 -2.18
C LEU A 74 5.63 -9.75 -2.79
N CYS A 75 5.63 -9.40 -4.08
CA CYS A 75 6.84 -9.04 -4.82
C CYS A 75 6.77 -7.59 -5.28
N PHE A 76 7.82 -6.82 -5.01
CA PHE A 76 8.01 -5.49 -5.56
C PHE A 76 8.98 -5.57 -6.74
N TYR A 77 8.70 -4.83 -7.80
CA TYR A 77 9.58 -4.73 -8.97
C TYR A 77 9.72 -3.25 -9.38
N PRO A 78 10.81 -2.87 -10.08
CA PRO A 78 11.16 -1.46 -10.26
C PRO A 78 10.19 -0.65 -11.14
N GLY A 79 9.57 -1.27 -12.14
CA GLY A 79 8.64 -0.59 -13.03
C GLY A 79 8.20 -1.45 -14.21
N ASP A 80 7.11 -1.02 -14.85
CA ASP A 80 6.60 -1.62 -16.09
C ASP A 80 7.39 -1.14 -17.31
N PHE A 81 7.48 -1.98 -18.35
CA PHE A 81 8.12 -1.66 -19.64
C PHE A 81 9.58 -1.17 -19.54
N THR A 82 10.35 -1.74 -18.60
CA THR A 82 11.79 -1.49 -18.48
C THR A 82 12.58 -2.36 -19.47
N PHE A 83 13.87 -2.04 -19.62
CA PHE A 83 14.79 -2.82 -20.45
C PHE A 83 15.04 -4.21 -19.86
N VAL A 84 15.20 -5.20 -20.74
CA VAL A 84 15.66 -6.57 -20.43
C VAL A 84 17.11 -6.74 -20.84
#